data_AF-A0A917B1P3-F1
#
_entry.id   AF-A0A917B1P3-F1
#
_cell.length_a   1.000
_cell.length_b   1.000
_cell.length_c   1.000
_cell.angle_alpha   90.00
_cell.angle_beta   90.00
_cell.angle_gamma   90.00
#
_symmetry.space_group_name_H-M   'P 1'
#
loop_
_entity.id
_entity.type
_entity.pdbx_description
1 polymer ?
#
loop_
_entity_poly.entity_id
_entity_poly.type
_entity_poly.pdbx_seq_one_letter_code
_entity_poly.pdbx_strand_id
1 'polypeptide(L)'
;MAEAGWYDDGSGRQRWWDGSVWSEHFAPDTDADRDARVLASASRAKPLYTFVSHIGGRNATVAIWPDRIEWDRPRSASGGKMVLGAMTLGVSLAATGVSKNHSGGSEMIPIRSITSVSTARDGSNTIVQVLTAGGQIDFRVKHREATQVRAVLNDLILRGPEPVKVNVVATSPVVASLPPIDIPAQLKQLKTLYDDGVLTDDEFNTKKAELLARM
;
A
#
# COMPACT_ATOMS: atom_id res chain seq x y z
N MET A 1 22.27 25.61 -14.82
CA MET A 1 22.66 24.20 -15.03
C MET A 1 22.58 23.53 -13.67
N ALA A 2 21.91 22.38 -13.58
CA ALA A 2 21.86 21.62 -12.33
C ALA A 2 23.23 20.98 -12.08
N GLU A 3 23.71 21.05 -10.84
CA GLU A 3 24.97 20.45 -10.39
C GLU A 3 24.88 18.92 -10.34
N ALA A 4 26.01 18.22 -10.35
CA ALA A 4 26.00 16.76 -10.29
C ALA A 4 25.49 16.28 -8.92
N GLY A 5 24.51 15.37 -8.91
CA GLY A 5 23.84 14.94 -7.68
C GLY A 5 22.69 13.96 -7.91
N TRP A 6 22.06 13.55 -6.82
CA TRP A 6 20.86 12.72 -6.84
C TRP A 6 19.61 13.58 -6.99
N TYR A 7 18.81 13.29 -8.01
CA TYR A 7 17.57 14.02 -8.28
C TYR A 7 16.44 13.04 -8.60
N ASP A 8 15.20 13.47 -8.33
CA ASP A 8 14.00 12.69 -8.66
C ASP A 8 13.85 12.58 -10.19
N ASP A 9 13.71 11.35 -10.70
CA ASP A 9 13.58 11.07 -12.13
C ASP A 9 12.12 11.11 -12.63
N GLY A 10 11.17 11.48 -11.76
CA GLY A 10 9.74 11.51 -12.05
C GLY A 10 9.04 10.14 -11.91
N SER A 11 9.79 9.07 -11.64
CA SER A 11 9.24 7.74 -11.31
C SER A 11 9.09 7.52 -9.79
N GLY A 12 9.44 8.52 -8.98
CA GLY A 12 9.50 8.41 -7.52
C GLY A 12 10.78 7.72 -7.03
N ARG A 13 11.83 7.69 -7.86
CA ARG A 13 13.16 7.20 -7.51
C ARG A 13 14.18 8.30 -7.75
N GLN A 14 15.27 8.28 -6.99
CA GLN A 14 16.38 9.19 -7.25
C GLN A 14 17.35 8.54 -8.25
N ARG A 15 17.72 9.32 -9.27
CA ARG A 15 18.67 8.95 -10.30
C ARG A 15 19.83 9.95 -10.27
N TRP A 16 21.04 9.47 -10.55
CA TRP A 16 22.21 10.35 -10.51
C TRP A 16 22.32 11.18 -11.80
N TRP A 17 22.34 12.50 -11.64
CA TRP A 17 22.62 13.50 -12.66
C TRP A 17 24.10 13.90 -12.59
N ASP A 18 24.81 13.93 -13.71
CA ASP A 18 26.24 14.25 -13.75
C ASP A 18 26.56 15.72 -14.10
N GLY A 19 25.52 16.56 -14.28
CA GLY A 19 25.66 17.94 -14.73
C GLY A 19 25.24 18.17 -16.19
N SER A 20 25.13 17.11 -17.00
CA SER A 20 24.72 17.18 -18.42
C SER A 20 23.75 16.09 -18.85
N VAL A 21 23.83 14.89 -18.26
CA VAL A 21 22.98 13.73 -18.56
C VAL A 21 22.62 12.93 -17.30
N TRP A 22 21.51 12.18 -17.38
CA TRP A 22 21.11 11.23 -16.34
C TRP A 22 21.86 9.91 -16.52
N SER A 23 22.61 9.49 -15.51
CA SER A 23 23.32 8.19 -15.52
C SER A 23 22.37 7.02 -15.24
N GLU A 24 22.73 5.77 -15.54
CA GLU A 24 21.89 4.59 -15.22
C GLU A 24 21.86 4.21 -13.73
N HIS A 25 22.63 4.92 -12.89
CA HIS A 25 22.68 4.66 -11.46
C HIS A 25 21.44 5.23 -10.76
N PHE A 26 20.77 4.37 -10.00
CA PHE A 26 19.70 4.73 -9.09
C PHE A 26 20.20 4.72 -7.66
N ALA A 27 19.65 5.62 -6.83
CA ALA A 27 19.91 5.57 -5.41
C ALA A 27 19.45 4.20 -4.89
N PRO A 28 20.20 3.58 -3.96
CA PRO A 28 19.75 2.36 -3.32
C PRO A 28 18.41 2.63 -2.63
N ASP A 29 17.39 1.84 -3.00
CA ASP A 29 16.07 1.89 -2.36
C ASP A 29 16.26 1.73 -0.83
N THR A 30 16.00 2.79 -0.07
CA THR A 30 15.97 2.67 1.40
C THR A 30 14.77 1.84 1.80
N ASP A 31 14.85 1.14 2.94
CA ASP A 31 13.71 0.34 3.41
C ASP A 31 12.46 1.21 3.58
N ALA A 32 12.61 2.45 4.05
CA ALA A 32 11.52 3.43 4.15
C ALA A 32 10.87 3.80 2.80
N ASP A 33 11.64 3.87 1.71
CA ASP A 33 11.10 4.15 0.37
C ASP A 33 10.38 2.94 -0.24
N ARG A 34 10.93 1.73 -0.04
CA ARG A 34 10.26 0.48 -0.43
C ARG A 34 8.93 0.35 0.29
N ASP A 35 8.98 0.63 1.57
CA ASP A 35 7.86 0.64 2.46
C ASP A 35 6.77 1.61 2.02
N ALA A 36 7.13 2.87 1.75
CA ALA A 36 6.19 3.87 1.25
C ALA A 36 5.55 3.45 -0.10
N ARG A 37 6.34 2.84 -1.00
CA ARG A 37 5.86 2.34 -2.31
C ARG A 37 4.92 1.15 -2.18
N VAL A 38 5.22 0.21 -1.27
CA VAL A 38 4.35 -0.93 -0.96
C VAL A 38 3.03 -0.45 -0.33
N LEU A 39 3.12 0.46 0.63
CA LEU A 39 1.94 1.05 1.28
C LEU A 39 1.06 1.81 0.26
N ALA A 40 1.67 2.56 -0.67
CA ALA A 40 0.95 3.28 -1.72
C ALA A 40 0.27 2.33 -2.73
N SER A 41 0.95 1.27 -3.16
CA SER A 41 0.37 0.29 -4.10
C SER A 41 -0.72 -0.57 -3.46
N ALA A 42 -0.55 -0.93 -2.20
CA ALA A 42 -1.54 -1.71 -1.47
C ALA A 42 -2.73 -0.88 -0.99
N SER A 43 -2.67 0.46 -1.00
CA SER A 43 -3.86 1.33 -0.84
C SER A 43 -4.91 1.13 -1.94
N ARG A 44 -4.56 0.47 -3.04
CA ARG A 44 -5.48 0.07 -4.12
C ARG A 44 -6.01 -1.37 -4.04
N ALA A 45 -5.49 -2.21 -3.14
CA ALA A 45 -5.94 -3.59 -3.01
C ALA A 45 -7.33 -3.71 -2.34
N LYS A 46 -7.83 -4.94 -2.13
CA LYS A 46 -9.03 -5.19 -1.32
C LYS A 46 -8.60 -5.58 0.10
N PRO A 47 -9.25 -5.10 1.18
CA PRO A 47 -8.93 -5.56 2.53
C PRO A 47 -9.19 -7.07 2.65
N LEU A 48 -8.25 -7.78 3.28
CA LEU A 48 -8.35 -9.22 3.54
C LEU A 48 -9.38 -9.54 4.61
N TYR A 49 -9.46 -8.67 5.63
CA TYR A 49 -10.39 -8.81 6.72
C TYR A 49 -10.80 -7.44 7.24
N THR A 50 -12.04 -7.28 7.68
CA THR A 50 -12.55 -6.03 8.24
C THR A 50 -13.40 -6.33 9.45
N PHE A 51 -13.21 -5.57 10.52
CA PHE A 51 -13.92 -5.75 11.78
C PHE A 51 -14.17 -4.43 12.48
N VAL A 52 -15.07 -4.45 13.46
CA VAL A 52 -15.34 -3.29 14.31
C VAL A 52 -14.58 -3.46 15.62
N SER A 53 -13.74 -2.48 15.94
CA SER A 53 -13.01 -2.40 17.20
C SER A 53 -13.53 -1.25 18.05
N HIS A 54 -13.61 -1.44 19.36
CA HIS A 54 -13.90 -0.36 20.29
C HIS A 54 -12.59 0.33 20.71
N ILE A 55 -12.33 1.52 20.18
CA ILE A 55 -11.10 2.30 20.38
C ILE A 55 -11.48 3.67 20.96
N GLY A 56 -10.92 4.01 22.13
CA GLY A 56 -11.15 5.32 22.75
C GLY A 56 -12.63 5.61 23.06
N GLY A 57 -13.41 4.60 23.42
CA GLY A 57 -14.83 4.74 23.77
C GLY A 57 -15.80 4.67 22.58
N ARG A 58 -15.32 4.54 21.34
CA ARG A 58 -16.17 4.44 20.14
C ARG A 58 -15.81 3.27 19.24
N ASN A 59 -16.78 2.87 18.43
CA ASN A 59 -16.58 1.87 17.39
C ASN A 59 -15.80 2.49 16.23
N ALA A 60 -14.71 1.86 15.85
CA ALA A 60 -13.89 2.15 14.70
C ALA A 60 -13.88 0.93 13.77
N THR A 61 -14.05 1.16 12.47
CA THR A 61 -13.86 0.10 11.47
C THR A 61 -12.37 -0.06 11.22
N VAL A 62 -11.88 -1.27 11.42
CA VAL A 62 -10.49 -1.65 11.21
C VAL A 62 -10.42 -2.56 9.99
N ALA A 63 -9.56 -2.22 9.05
CA ALA A 63 -9.30 -3.01 7.85
C ALA A 63 -7.87 -3.57 7.90
N ILE A 64 -7.75 -4.89 7.71
CA ILE A 64 -6.48 -5.58 7.57
C ILE A 64 -6.21 -5.79 6.09
N TRP A 65 -5.06 -5.29 5.66
CA TRP A 65 -4.51 -5.44 4.33
C TRP A 65 -3.30 -6.37 4.38
N PRO A 66 -2.80 -6.89 3.24
CA PRO A 66 -1.63 -7.76 3.22
C PRO A 66 -0.36 -7.12 3.81
N ASP A 67 -0.26 -5.80 3.73
CA ASP A 67 0.93 -5.00 4.04
C ASP A 67 0.73 -4.05 5.23
N ARG A 68 -0.51 -3.75 5.62
CA ARG A 68 -0.83 -2.80 6.70
C ARG A 68 -2.19 -3.04 7.37
N ILE A 69 -2.40 -2.41 8.50
CA ILE A 69 -3.67 -2.31 9.20
C ILE A 69 -4.08 -0.84 9.20
N GLU A 70 -5.31 -0.53 8.81
CA GLU A 70 -5.85 0.84 8.80
C GLU A 70 -7.10 0.92 9.67
N TRP A 71 -7.27 2.03 10.38
CA TRP A 71 -8.51 2.35 11.06
C TRP A 71 -8.69 3.86 11.18
N ASP A 72 -9.96 4.28 11.27
CA ASP A 72 -10.29 5.67 11.50
C ASP A 72 -10.49 5.91 13.00
N ARG A 73 -9.66 6.76 13.62
CA ARG A 73 -9.77 7.08 15.04
C ARG A 73 -10.71 8.29 15.17
N PRO A 74 -11.95 8.12 15.69
CA PRO A 74 -12.90 9.22 15.72
C PRO A 74 -12.38 10.30 16.69
N ARG A 75 -12.40 11.58 16.28
CA ARG A 75 -11.90 12.73 17.07
C ARG A 75 -12.46 12.72 18.49
N SER A 76 -11.65 12.36 19.49
CA SER A 76 -12.11 12.33 20.88
C SER A 76 -12.62 13.71 21.28
N ALA A 77 -13.91 13.81 21.60
CA ALA A 77 -14.53 15.06 22.03
C ALA A 77 -14.35 15.31 23.54
N SER A 78 -13.64 14.45 24.28
CA SER A 78 -13.49 14.55 25.73
C SER A 78 -12.08 14.98 26.13
N GLY A 79 -11.69 16.17 25.68
CA GLY A 79 -10.56 16.93 26.22
C GLY A 79 -10.99 18.10 27.13
N GLY A 80 -12.28 18.17 27.52
CA GLY A 80 -12.80 19.34 28.22
C GLY A 80 -13.94 19.02 29.20
N LYS A 81 -13.65 19.26 30.49
CA LYS A 81 -14.57 19.50 31.62
C LYS A 81 -15.11 18.26 32.37
N MET A 82 -14.35 17.87 33.41
CA MET A 82 -14.92 17.48 34.71
C MET A 82 -14.52 18.56 35.72
N VAL A 83 -15.17 19.73 35.63
CA VAL A 83 -15.31 20.66 36.75
C VAL A 83 -16.78 20.70 37.09
N LEU A 84 -17.18 19.85 38.04
CA LEU A 84 -18.36 19.94 38.91
C LEU A 84 -18.22 18.71 39.85
N GLY A 85 -17.70 18.83 41.07
CA GLY A 85 -18.24 19.67 42.13
C GLY A 85 -18.97 18.77 43.13
N ALA A 86 -18.23 18.10 44.02
CA ALA A 86 -18.74 17.66 45.32
C ALA A 86 -17.55 17.34 46.23
N MET A 87 -17.43 18.09 47.32
CA MET A 87 -16.46 17.86 48.37
C MET A 87 -16.72 16.50 49.03
N THR A 88 -15.84 15.53 48.84
CA THR A 88 -15.77 14.36 49.73
C THR A 88 -14.31 14.05 49.99
N LEU A 89 -13.89 14.35 51.22
CA LEU A 89 -12.56 14.10 51.76
C LEU A 89 -12.23 12.61 51.72
N GLY A 90 -11.61 12.16 50.63
CA GLY A 90 -11.23 10.76 50.44
C GLY A 90 -10.10 10.64 49.44
N VAL A 91 -8.87 10.83 49.91
CA VAL A 91 -7.63 10.58 49.17
C VAL A 91 -7.50 9.06 48.96
N SER A 92 -8.08 8.54 47.88
CA SER A 92 -7.71 7.28 47.25
C SER A 92 -8.36 7.16 45.88
N LEU A 93 -7.77 7.86 44.89
CA LEU A 93 -7.88 7.47 43.49
C LEU A 93 -6.50 7.50 42.87
N ALA A 94 -5.63 6.62 43.39
CA ALA A 94 -4.48 6.18 42.62
C ALA A 94 -4.97 5.54 41.32
N ALA A 95 -4.21 5.79 40.26
CA ALA A 95 -4.20 5.03 39.01
C ALA A 95 -5.44 5.17 38.12
N THR A 96 -5.32 6.00 37.09
CA THR A 96 -5.06 5.47 35.73
C THR A 96 -4.60 6.59 34.80
N GLY A 97 -3.62 6.25 33.97
CA GLY A 97 -2.74 7.15 33.23
C GLY A 97 -3.41 8.26 32.42
N VAL A 98 -2.67 9.36 32.35
CA VAL A 98 -2.71 10.34 31.27
C VAL A 98 -2.74 9.59 29.94
N SER A 99 -3.93 9.46 29.36
CA SER A 99 -4.06 9.00 27.99
C SER A 99 -3.47 10.10 27.12
N LYS A 100 -2.30 9.83 26.53
CA LYS A 100 -1.69 10.72 25.53
C LYS A 100 -2.75 11.03 24.48
N ASN A 101 -3.06 12.31 24.35
CA ASN A 101 -4.09 12.83 23.49
C ASN A 101 -3.63 12.68 22.02
N HIS A 102 -3.91 11.54 21.41
CA HIS A 102 -3.68 11.32 19.98
C HIS A 102 -4.90 11.85 19.22
N SER A 103 -4.74 13.04 18.65
CA SER A 103 -5.68 13.75 17.80
C SER A 103 -6.30 12.81 16.75
N GLY A 104 -7.62 12.85 16.59
CA GLY A 104 -8.33 11.95 15.67
C GLY A 104 -7.86 12.10 14.22
N GLY A 105 -7.93 10.98 13.49
CA GLY A 105 -7.47 10.82 12.11
C GLY A 105 -7.41 9.35 11.71
N SER A 106 -7.25 9.10 10.40
CA SER A 106 -6.96 7.77 9.87
C SER A 106 -5.54 7.38 10.27
N GLU A 107 -5.40 6.24 10.94
CA GLU A 107 -4.13 5.72 11.42
C GLU A 107 -3.82 4.39 10.74
N MET A 108 -2.54 4.12 10.56
CA MET A 108 -2.06 2.98 9.79
C MET A 108 -0.82 2.37 10.45
N ILE A 109 -0.82 1.04 10.59
CA ILE A 109 0.32 0.25 11.06
C ILE A 109 0.77 -0.67 9.92
N PRO A 110 2.00 -0.54 9.40
CA PRO A 110 2.56 -1.51 8.46
C PRO A 110 2.72 -2.89 9.13
N ILE A 111 2.33 -3.98 8.47
CA ILE A 111 2.41 -5.35 8.98
C ILE A 111 3.84 -5.69 9.40
N ARG A 112 4.84 -5.32 8.59
CA ARG A 112 6.26 -5.55 8.89
C ARG A 112 6.76 -4.86 10.18
N SER A 113 6.08 -3.80 10.63
CA SER A 113 6.44 -3.07 11.85
C SER A 113 5.88 -3.73 13.10
N ILE A 114 4.97 -4.71 12.93
CA ILE A 114 4.38 -5.49 14.00
C ILE A 114 5.42 -6.51 14.46
N THR A 115 5.81 -6.37 15.73
CA THR A 115 6.74 -7.29 16.38
C THR A 115 6.00 -8.51 16.93
N SER A 116 4.81 -8.31 17.50
CA SER A 116 4.02 -9.41 18.03
C SER A 116 2.53 -9.06 18.13
N VAL A 117 1.71 -10.11 18.13
CA VAL A 117 0.26 -10.02 18.34
C VAL A 117 -0.14 -10.97 19.46
N SER A 118 -0.81 -10.42 20.47
CA SER A 118 -1.30 -11.18 21.62
C SER A 118 -2.79 -10.92 21.82
N THR A 119 -3.45 -11.76 22.63
CA THR A 119 -4.86 -11.59 22.96
C THR A 119 -5.05 -11.70 24.46
N ALA A 120 -5.73 -10.72 25.06
CA ALA A 120 -6.10 -10.72 26.47
C ALA A 120 -7.63 -10.77 26.61
N ARG A 121 -8.14 -11.51 27.60
CA ARG A 121 -9.56 -11.51 27.92
C ARG A 121 -9.96 -10.20 28.59
N ASP A 122 -11.11 -9.68 28.18
CA ASP A 122 -11.64 -8.42 28.69
C ASP A 122 -13.17 -8.48 28.77
N GLY A 123 -13.65 -9.14 29.83
CA GLY A 123 -15.07 -9.45 30.04
C GLY A 123 -15.62 -10.35 28.93
N SER A 124 -16.69 -9.91 28.28
CA SER A 124 -17.29 -10.57 27.11
C SER A 124 -16.53 -10.32 25.79
N ASN A 125 -15.59 -9.38 25.81
CA ASN A 125 -14.75 -9.01 24.68
C ASN A 125 -13.34 -9.57 24.85
N THR A 126 -12.55 -9.45 23.80
CA THR A 126 -11.13 -9.83 23.79
C THR A 126 -10.36 -8.67 23.19
N ILE A 127 -9.28 -8.25 23.87
CA ILE A 127 -8.36 -7.26 23.35
C ILE A 127 -7.32 -8.00 22.52
N VAL A 128 -7.21 -7.64 21.25
CA VAL A 128 -6.06 -7.99 20.40
C VAL A 128 -5.02 -6.90 20.58
N GLN A 129 -3.90 -7.22 21.22
CA GLN A 129 -2.79 -6.29 21.46
C GLN A 129 -1.77 -6.46 20.34
N VAL A 130 -1.55 -5.39 19.59
CA VAL A 130 -0.57 -5.34 18.49
C VAL A 130 0.60 -4.51 18.96
N LEU A 131 1.76 -5.16 19.14
CA LEU A 131 2.99 -4.50 19.54
C LEU A 131 3.79 -4.11 18.30
N THR A 132 4.15 -2.83 18.21
CA THR A 132 4.99 -2.27 17.16
C THR A 132 6.22 -1.60 17.78
N ALA A 133 7.21 -1.26 16.94
CA ALA A 133 8.36 -0.47 17.40
C ALA A 133 7.97 0.89 18.03
N GLY A 134 6.82 1.46 17.62
CA GLY A 134 6.31 2.74 18.12
C GLY A 134 5.43 2.64 19.37
N GLY A 135 5.09 1.42 19.82
CA GLY A 135 4.23 1.18 20.98
C GLY A 135 3.19 0.09 20.75
N GLN A 136 2.31 -0.07 21.74
CA GLN A 136 1.24 -1.07 21.74
C GLN A 136 -0.10 -0.43 21.36
N ILE A 137 -0.82 -1.07 20.44
CA ILE A 137 -2.16 -0.69 20.01
C ILE A 137 -3.13 -1.80 20.39
N ASP A 138 -4.20 -1.42 21.08
CA ASP A 138 -5.20 -2.36 21.60
C ASP A 138 -6.49 -2.27 20.77
N PHE A 139 -6.87 -3.40 20.15
CA PHE A 139 -8.13 -3.54 19.41
C PHE A 139 -9.10 -4.39 20.21
N ARG A 140 -10.16 -3.78 20.72
CA ARG A 140 -11.19 -4.49 21.49
C ARG A 140 -12.27 -5.03 20.55
N VAL A 141 -12.38 -6.34 20.48
CA VAL A 141 -13.29 -7.05 19.56
C VAL A 141 -14.07 -8.16 20.27
N LYS A 142 -15.06 -8.75 19.58
CA LYS A 142 -15.78 -9.93 20.10
C LYS A 142 -14.86 -11.14 20.15
N HIS A 143 -15.13 -12.07 21.06
CA HIS A 143 -14.26 -13.24 21.28
C HIS A 143 -13.99 -14.08 20.01
N ARG A 144 -15.03 -14.37 19.21
CA ARG A 144 -14.89 -15.13 17.95
C ARG A 144 -14.06 -14.38 16.91
N GLU A 145 -14.16 -13.05 16.93
CA GLU A 145 -13.48 -12.17 15.98
C GLU A 145 -11.99 -12.03 16.33
N ALA A 146 -11.64 -11.99 17.62
CA ALA A 146 -10.25 -11.96 18.07
C ALA A 146 -9.44 -13.16 17.56
N THR A 147 -10.03 -14.36 17.53
CA THR A 147 -9.35 -15.56 17.00
C THR A 147 -9.04 -15.41 15.51
N GLN A 148 -9.98 -14.88 14.72
CA GLN A 148 -9.78 -14.65 13.29
C GLN A 148 -8.74 -13.56 13.04
N VAL A 149 -8.86 -12.42 13.72
CA VAL A 149 -7.91 -11.30 13.62
C VAL A 149 -6.49 -11.76 13.96
N ARG A 150 -6.31 -12.47 15.08
CA ARG A 150 -5.00 -13.00 15.47
C ARG A 150 -4.43 -13.97 14.44
N ALA A 151 -5.26 -14.87 13.90
CA ALA A 151 -4.82 -15.84 12.91
C ALA A 151 -4.34 -15.16 11.62
N VAL A 152 -5.12 -14.20 11.10
CA VAL A 152 -4.76 -13.43 9.91
C VAL A 152 -3.48 -12.64 10.14
N LEU A 153 -3.36 -11.92 11.26
CA LEU A 153 -2.16 -11.13 11.54
C LEU A 153 -0.92 -12.01 11.71
N ASN A 154 -1.02 -13.15 12.40
CA ASN A 154 0.09 -14.08 12.53
C ASN A 154 0.53 -14.67 11.18
N ASP A 155 -0.43 -15.02 10.31
CA ASP A 155 -0.12 -15.50 8.95
C ASP A 155 0.61 -14.42 8.14
N LEU A 156 0.16 -13.17 8.20
CA LEU A 156 0.80 -12.04 7.51
C LEU A 156 2.19 -11.70 8.06
N ILE A 157 2.39 -11.76 9.38
CA ILE A 157 3.70 -11.54 10.01
C ILE A 157 4.68 -12.64 9.60
N LEU A 158 4.23 -13.91 9.57
CA LEU A 158 5.09 -15.06 9.26
C LEU A 158 5.39 -15.22 7.78
N ARG A 159 4.41 -14.96 6.89
CA ARG A 159 4.64 -14.98 5.44
C ARG A 159 5.53 -13.82 4.99
N GLY A 160 5.61 -12.75 5.78
CA GLY A 160 6.09 -11.45 5.34
C GLY A 160 5.08 -10.82 4.37
N PRO A 161 5.24 -9.54 3.99
CA PRO A 161 4.51 -9.03 2.83
C PRO A 161 4.84 -9.98 1.69
N GLU A 162 3.82 -10.59 1.06
CA GLU A 162 4.10 -11.37 -0.15
C GLU A 162 4.98 -10.47 -1.01
N PRO A 163 6.17 -10.94 -1.46
CA PRO A 163 6.82 -10.25 -2.53
C PRO A 163 5.79 -10.29 -3.62
N VAL A 164 5.12 -9.15 -3.84
CA VAL A 164 4.49 -8.87 -5.11
C VAL A 164 5.62 -9.26 -6.04
N LYS A 165 5.44 -10.38 -6.76
CA LYS A 165 6.24 -10.62 -7.94
C LYS A 165 5.80 -9.46 -8.80
N VAL A 166 6.47 -8.33 -8.59
CA VAL A 166 6.52 -7.25 -9.53
C VAL A 166 7.17 -8.00 -10.66
N ASN A 167 6.32 -8.49 -11.57
CA ASN A 167 6.74 -8.63 -12.92
C ASN A 167 7.08 -7.18 -13.27
N VAL A 168 8.31 -6.79 -12.94
CA VAL A 168 8.93 -5.60 -13.45
C VAL A 168 9.07 -5.95 -14.91
N VAL A 169 7.97 -5.83 -15.65
CA VAL A 169 8.05 -5.21 -16.94
C VAL A 169 8.72 -3.90 -16.59
N ALA A 170 10.04 -3.86 -16.79
CA ALA A 170 10.81 -2.66 -16.62
C ALA A 170 10.16 -1.64 -17.55
N THR A 171 9.26 -0.83 -17.00
CA THR A 171 8.93 0.45 -17.58
C THR A 171 10.10 1.35 -17.26
N SER A 172 11.23 1.07 -17.91
CA SER A 172 12.06 2.14 -18.44
C SER A 172 11.10 3.15 -19.08
N PRO A 173 11.33 4.47 -18.98
CA PRO A 173 10.61 5.38 -19.84
C PRO A 173 10.84 4.84 -21.25
N VAL A 174 9.76 4.31 -21.82
CA VAL A 174 9.69 4.04 -23.24
C VAL A 174 9.79 5.43 -23.85
N VAL A 175 11.03 5.89 -24.03
CA VAL A 175 11.37 6.48 -25.31
C VAL A 175 10.78 5.48 -26.26
N ALA A 176 9.69 5.85 -26.92
CA ALA A 176 9.09 5.02 -27.93
C ALA A 176 10.19 4.76 -28.95
N SER A 177 10.96 3.68 -28.73
CA SER A 177 11.54 2.94 -29.82
C SER A 177 10.29 2.52 -30.54
N LEU A 178 9.96 3.26 -31.61
CA LEU A 178 9.12 2.76 -32.67
C LEU A 178 9.43 1.27 -32.78
N PRO A 179 8.43 0.38 -32.61
CA PRO A 179 8.70 -1.04 -32.75
C PRO A 179 9.49 -1.18 -34.05
N PRO A 180 10.59 -1.97 -34.09
CA PRO A 180 11.20 -2.28 -35.37
C PRO A 180 10.04 -2.69 -36.26
N ILE A 181 9.86 -1.96 -37.37
CA ILE A 181 8.73 -2.21 -38.25
C ILE A 181 9.02 -3.60 -38.81
N ASP A 182 8.41 -4.61 -38.17
CA ASP A 182 8.56 -5.99 -38.56
C ASP A 182 7.67 -6.21 -39.78
N ILE A 183 8.12 -5.68 -40.91
CA ILE A 183 7.51 -5.83 -42.23
C ILE A 183 7.13 -7.30 -42.52
N PRO A 184 7.95 -8.32 -42.21
CA PRO A 184 7.52 -9.71 -42.41
C PRO A 184 6.35 -10.15 -41.52
N ALA A 185 6.18 -9.57 -40.33
CA ALA A 185 5.03 -9.85 -39.46
C ALA A 185 3.76 -9.13 -39.98
N GLN A 186 3.90 -7.91 -40.48
CA GLN A 186 2.79 -7.14 -41.07
C GLN A 186 2.25 -7.77 -42.36
N LEU A 187 3.13 -8.34 -43.19
CA LEU A 187 2.71 -9.10 -44.38
C LEU A 187 1.88 -10.35 -44.02
N LYS A 188 2.18 -11.01 -42.89
CA LYS A 188 1.38 -12.15 -42.40
C LYS A 188 0.01 -11.70 -41.90
N GLN A 189 -0.06 -10.59 -41.16
CA GLN A 189 -1.33 -10.02 -40.69
C GLN A 189 -2.23 -9.59 -41.86
N LEU A 190 -1.68 -8.94 -42.89
CA LEU A 190 -2.45 -8.59 -44.09
C LEU A 190 -3.02 -9.82 -44.79
N LYS A 191 -2.25 -10.92 -44.87
CA LYS A 191 -2.75 -12.18 -45.44
C LYS A 191 -3.91 -12.76 -44.65
N THR A 192 -3.82 -12.78 -43.31
CA THR A 192 -4.92 -13.26 -42.46
C THR A 192 -6.20 -12.45 -42.70
N LEU A 193 -6.09 -11.12 -42.77
CA LEU A 193 -7.26 -10.26 -42.99
C LEU A 193 -7.86 -10.40 -44.40
N TYR A 194 -7.03 -10.71 -45.41
CA TYR A 194 -7.51 -11.05 -46.76
C TYR A 194 -8.22 -12.41 -46.78
N ASP A 195 -7.63 -13.43 -46.15
CA ASP A 195 -8.22 -14.77 -46.05
C ASP A 195 -9.55 -14.75 -45.26
N ASP A 196 -9.68 -13.83 -44.28
CA ASP A 196 -10.91 -13.57 -43.52
C ASP A 196 -11.95 -12.73 -44.30
N GLY A 197 -11.62 -12.29 -45.52
CA GLY A 197 -12.50 -11.49 -46.38
C GLY A 197 -12.71 -10.05 -45.89
N VAL A 198 -11.86 -9.57 -44.97
CA VAL A 198 -11.92 -8.21 -44.40
C VAL A 198 -11.30 -7.19 -45.37
N LEU A 199 -10.31 -7.59 -46.16
CA LEU A 199 -9.75 -6.79 -47.24
C LEU A 199 -10.12 -7.34 -48.61
N THR A 200 -10.38 -6.43 -49.54
CA THR A 200 -10.53 -6.76 -50.96
C THR A 200 -9.17 -7.01 -51.64
N ASP A 201 -9.18 -7.67 -52.80
CA ASP A 201 -7.97 -7.98 -53.58
C ASP A 201 -7.12 -6.72 -53.88
N ASP A 202 -7.77 -5.61 -54.23
CA ASP A 202 -7.11 -4.35 -54.59
C ASP A 202 -6.46 -3.67 -53.38
N GLU A 203 -7.12 -3.70 -52.21
CA GLU A 203 -6.61 -3.13 -50.96
C GLU A 203 -5.43 -3.93 -50.43
N PHE A 204 -5.52 -5.27 -50.51
CA PHE A 204 -4.43 -6.16 -50.14
C PHE A 204 -3.19 -5.93 -50.99
N ASN A 205 -3.34 -5.87 -52.33
CA ASN A 205 -2.22 -5.65 -53.25
C ASN A 205 -1.54 -4.29 -53.03
N THR A 206 -2.35 -3.24 -52.82
CA THR A 206 -1.83 -1.89 -52.53
C THR A 206 -1.01 -1.86 -51.24
N LYS A 207 -1.53 -2.45 -50.15
CA LYS A 207 -0.85 -2.46 -48.84
C LYS A 207 0.38 -3.35 -48.82
N LYS A 208 0.34 -4.48 -49.53
CA LYS A 208 1.51 -5.36 -49.72
C LYS A 208 2.64 -4.64 -50.46
N ALA A 209 2.34 -3.90 -51.52
CA ALA A 209 3.33 -3.14 -52.28
C ALA A 209 3.97 -2.02 -51.44
N GLU A 210 3.16 -1.29 -50.66
CA GLU A 210 3.62 -0.24 -49.75
C GLU A 210 4.59 -0.78 -48.67
N LEU A 211 4.27 -1.95 -48.11
CA LEU A 211 5.12 -2.60 -47.11
C LEU A 211 6.42 -3.16 -47.70
N LEU A 212 6.37 -3.74 -48.90
CA LEU A 212 7.57 -4.23 -49.61
C LEU A 212 8.50 -3.08 -50.02
N ALA A 213 7.96 -1.92 -50.39
CA ALA A 213 8.75 -0.73 -50.74
C ALA A 213 9.46 -0.11 -49.53
N ARG A 214 9.09 -0.52 -48.31
CA ARG A 214 9.65 -0.04 -47.05
C ARG A 214 10.71 -0.98 -46.46
N MET A 215 10.96 -2.12 -47.10
CA MET A 215 12.12 -3.00 -46.83
C MET A 215 13.36 -2.47 -47.56
#